data_AF-E9FHE3-F1
#
_entry.id   AF-E9FHE3-F1
#
_cell.length_a   1.000
_cell.length_b   1.000
_cell.length_c   1.000
_cell.angle_alpha   90.00
_cell.angle_beta   90.00
_cell.angle_gamma   90.00
#
_symmetry.space_group_name_H-M   'P 1'
#
loop_
_entity.id
_entity.type
_entity.pdbx_description
1 polymer ?
#
loop_
_entity_poly.entity_id
_entity_poly.type
_entity_poly.pdbx_seq_one_letter_code
_entity_poly.pdbx_strand_id
1 'polypeptide(L)' 'MDDKAAGTYATLAVIHGFLFKEIYDFADQIRTVNLAKGNVRFAPVMYLAASLENIDRMPQQTFEQIVEKYLELNIAHPF' A
#
# COMPACT_ATOMS: atom_id res chain seq x y z
N MET A 1 9.05 12.69 -9.69
CA MET A 1 9.24 11.49 -8.85
C MET A 1 10.25 11.79 -7.76
N ASP A 2 11.33 12.50 -8.10
CA ASP A 2 12.35 12.98 -7.14
C ASP A 2 11.81 13.91 -6.04
N ASP A 3 10.62 14.48 -6.23
CA ASP A 3 9.89 15.33 -5.29
C ASP A 3 9.07 14.57 -4.24
N LYS A 4 8.95 13.23 -4.35
CA LYS A 4 8.02 12.43 -3.54
C LYS A 4 8.72 11.70 -2.41
N ALA A 5 8.09 11.68 -1.24
CA ALA A 5 8.60 11.00 -0.06
C ALA A 5 8.58 9.47 -0.25
N ALA A 6 9.75 8.84 -0.27
CA ALA A 6 9.87 7.40 -0.40
C ALA A 6 9.30 6.66 0.83
N GLY A 7 8.70 5.49 0.59
CA GLY A 7 8.17 4.63 1.65
C GLY A 7 6.83 5.09 2.24
N THR A 8 6.04 5.84 1.49
CA THR A 8 4.68 6.27 1.90
C THR A 8 3.61 5.69 0.98
N TYR A 9 2.41 5.47 1.52
CA TYR A 9 1.23 5.09 0.74
C TYR A 9 0.95 6.12 -0.36
N ALA A 10 1.10 7.41 -0.08
CA ALA A 10 0.88 8.46 -1.06
C ALA A 10 1.76 8.28 -2.31
N THR A 11 3.04 7.96 -2.13
CA THR A 11 3.94 7.67 -3.25
C THR A 11 3.58 6.35 -3.94
N LEU A 12 3.14 5.33 -3.19
CA LEU A 12 2.64 4.08 -3.78
C LEU A 12 1.39 4.31 -4.65
N ALA A 13 0.44 5.13 -4.20
CA ALA A 13 -0.76 5.49 -4.95
C ALA A 13 -0.39 6.22 -6.25
N VAL A 14 0.59 7.13 -6.22
CA VAL A 14 1.13 7.77 -7.43
C VAL A 14 1.71 6.73 -8.39
N ILE A 15 2.49 5.76 -7.90
CA ILE A 15 3.05 4.68 -8.75
C ILE A 15 1.91 3.87 -9.38
N HIS A 16 0.91 3.48 -8.57
CA HIS A 16 -0.25 2.72 -9.05
C HIS A 16 -1.05 3.50 -10.11
N GLY A 17 -1.33 4.78 -9.86
CA GLY A 17 -1.98 5.68 -10.82
C GLY A 17 -1.17 5.80 -12.11
N PHE A 18 0.14 6.02 -12.03
CA PHE A 18 1.00 6.12 -13.20
C PHE A 18 0.95 4.85 -14.07
N LEU A 19 0.94 3.67 -13.44
CA LEU A 19 0.92 2.39 -14.15
C LEU A 19 -0.46 2.05 -14.72
N PHE A 20 -1.55 2.43 -14.04
CA PHE A 20 -2.87 1.83 -14.29
C PHE A 20 -4.02 2.80 -14.58
N LYS A 21 -3.81 4.12 -14.55
CA LYS A 21 -4.89 5.13 -14.75
C LYS A 21 -5.66 5.00 -16.07
N GLU A 22 -5.06 4.41 -17.11
CA GLU A 22 -5.70 4.21 -18.41
C GLU A 22 -6.35 2.82 -18.55
N ILE A 23 -6.24 1.98 -17.51
CA ILE A 23 -6.67 0.58 -17.51
C ILE A 23 -7.74 0.31 -16.44
N TYR A 24 -7.65 0.97 -15.29
CA TYR A 24 -8.52 0.73 -14.14
C TYR A 24 -9.07 2.03 -13.55
N ASP A 25 -10.39 2.08 -13.35
CA ASP A 25 -11.07 3.24 -12.74
C ASP A 25 -10.68 3.47 -11.27
N PHE A 26 -10.16 2.43 -10.61
CA PHE A 26 -9.68 2.49 -9.22
C PHE A 26 -8.19 2.85 -9.11
N ALA A 27 -7.51 3.12 -10.22
CA ALA A 27 -6.10 3.45 -10.19
C ALA A 27 -5.85 4.64 -9.26
N ASP A 28 -4.90 4.50 -8.32
CA ASP A 28 -4.55 5.45 -7.25
C ASP A 28 -5.48 5.47 -6.01
N GLN A 29 -6.57 4.70 -6.03
CA GLN A 29 -7.58 4.73 -4.97
C GLN A 29 -7.41 3.58 -3.97
N ILE A 30 -7.61 3.86 -2.68
CA ILE A 30 -7.75 2.80 -1.67
C ILE A 30 -8.98 1.97 -2.01
N ARG A 31 -8.83 0.65 -2.01
CA ARG A 31 -9.95 -0.28 -2.24
C ARG A 31 -11.06 -0.12 -1.20
N THR A 32 -12.29 -0.33 -1.65
CA THR A 32 -13.50 -0.24 -0.82
C THR A 32 -14.11 -1.60 -0.47
N VAL A 33 -13.50 -2.69 -0.95
CA VAL A 33 -13.93 -4.07 -0.73
C VAL A 33 -12.84 -4.89 -0.05
N ASN A 34 -13.21 -5.98 0.60
CA ASN A 34 -12.24 -6.95 1.12
C ASN A 34 -11.68 -7.82 0.00
N LEU A 35 -10.38 -8.13 0.05
CA LEU A 35 -9.70 -8.99 -0.90
C LEU A 35 -9.15 -10.25 -0.21
N ALA A 36 -9.08 -11.34 -0.99
CA ALA A 36 -8.44 -12.57 -0.60
C ALA A 36 -7.79 -13.24 -1.82
N LYS A 37 -6.71 -13.99 -1.60
CA LYS A 37 -6.07 -14.82 -2.62
C LYS A 37 -5.87 -16.23 -2.04
N GLY A 38 -6.61 -17.19 -2.59
CA GLY A 38 -6.69 -18.53 -2.01
C GLY A 38 -7.22 -18.46 -0.57
N ASN A 39 -6.46 -19.01 0.38
CA ASN A 39 -6.83 -19.02 1.80
C ASN A 39 -6.33 -17.79 2.58
N VAL A 40 -5.63 -16.85 1.93
CA VAL A 40 -5.08 -15.65 2.58
C VAL A 40 -6.02 -14.48 2.40
N ARG A 41 -6.41 -13.85 3.50
CA ARG A 41 -7.15 -12.58 3.51
C ARG A 41 -6.18 -11.43 3.72
N PHE A 42 -6.32 -10.37 2.93
CA PHE A 42 -5.60 -9.11 3.15
C PHE A 42 -6.29 -8.28 4.25
N ALA A 43 -5.68 -7.16 4.64
CA ALA A 43 -6.21 -6.31 5.70
C ALA A 43 -7.71 -5.97 5.49
N PRO A 44 -8.58 -6.09 6.51
CA PRO A 44 -9.98 -5.71 6.35
C PRO A 44 -10.11 -4.23 5.97
N VAL A 45 -10.99 -3.92 5.01
CA VAL A 45 -11.15 -2.54 4.52
C VAL A 45 -11.49 -1.54 5.63
N MET A 46 -12.23 -2.00 6.65
CA MET A 46 -12.58 -1.22 7.85
C MET A 46 -11.37 -0.62 8.57
N TYR A 47 -10.21 -1.28 8.51
CA TYR A 47 -8.99 -0.85 9.20
C TYR A 47 -7.89 -0.42 8.23
N LEU A 48 -8.09 -0.57 6.91
CA LEU A 48 -7.04 -0.40 5.90
C LEU A 48 -6.40 0.99 5.93
N ALA A 49 -7.19 2.06 6.03
CA ALA A 49 -6.67 3.42 6.10
C ALA A 49 -5.75 3.62 7.32
N ALA A 50 -6.20 3.16 8.50
CA ALA A 50 -5.40 3.23 9.72
C ALA A 50 -4.13 2.36 9.64
N SER A 51 -4.22 1.17 9.02
CA SER A 51 -3.06 0.31 8.77
C SER A 51 -2.04 1.02 7.89
N LEU A 52 -2.44 1.66 6.80
CA LEU A 52 -1.54 2.40 5.90
C LEU A 52 -0.86 3.57 6.62
N GLU A 53 -1.59 4.34 7.44
CA GLU A 53 -0.98 5.40 8.26
C GLU A 53 0.09 4.86 9.21
N ASN A 54 -0.14 3.70 9.81
CA ASN A 54 0.84 3.06 10.69
C ASN A 54 2.05 2.53 9.91
N ILE A 55 1.83 1.93 8.74
CA ILE A 55 2.88 1.43 7.85
C ILE A 55 3.78 2.58 7.39
N ASP A 56 3.21 3.74 7.04
CA ASP A 56 3.99 4.92 6.64
C ASP A 56 4.97 5.37 7.73
N ARG A 57 4.59 5.20 9.01
CA ARG A 57 5.42 5.53 10.18
C ARG A 57 6.45 4.46 10.55
N MET A 58 6.41 3.28 9.92
CA MET A 58 7.40 2.22 10.19
C MET A 58 8.81 2.68 9.80
N PRO A 59 9.84 2.33 10.59
CA PRO A 59 11.22 2.63 10.27
C PRO A 59 11.67 1.90 9.00
N GLN A 60 12.69 2.43 8.31
CA GLN A 60 13.19 1.89 7.05
C GLN A 60 14.70 2.17 6.86
N GLN A 61 15.45 2.22 7.96
CA GLN A 61 16.88 2.60 7.98
C GLN A 61 17.80 1.38 7.76
N THR A 62 17.33 0.18 8.07
CA THR A 62 18.05 -1.07 7.81
C THR A 62 17.33 -1.92 6.78
N PHE A 63 18.05 -2.88 6.20
CA PHE A 63 17.47 -3.83 5.25
C PHE A 63 16.28 -4.59 5.87
N GLU A 64 16.42 -5.06 7.11
CA GLU A 64 15.39 -5.80 7.83
C GLU A 64 14.13 -4.95 8.01
N GLN A 65 14.30 -3.68 8.39
CA GLN A 65 13.18 -2.74 8.54
C GLN A 65 12.46 -2.46 7.21
N ILE A 66 13.22 -2.34 6.12
CA ILE A 66 12.63 -2.16 4.77
C ILE A 66 11.82 -3.39 4.38
N VAL A 67 12.35 -4.60 4.62
CA VAL A 67 11.65 -5.86 4.34
C VAL A 67 10.39 -5.98 5.19
N GLU A 68 10.46 -5.68 6.48
CA GLU A 68 9.32 -5.72 7.40
C GLU A 68 8.21 -4.75 6.95
N LYS A 69 8.58 -3.50 6.64
CA LYS A 69 7.64 -2.50 6.11
C LYS A 69 6.99 -2.95 4.79
N TYR A 70 7.76 -3.57 3.91
CA TYR A 70 7.24 -4.15 2.67
C TYR A 70 6.24 -5.29 2.92
N LEU A 71 6.55 -6.18 3.88
CA LEU A 71 5.66 -7.29 4.23
C LEU A 71 4.31 -6.77 4.73
N GLU A 72 4.31 -5.78 5.63
CA GLU A 72 3.10 -5.15 6.14
C GLU A 72 2.29 -4.46 5.03
N LEU A 73 2.97 -3.74 4.13
CA LEU A 73 2.33 -3.11 2.97
C LEU A 73 1.71 -4.14 2.01
N ASN A 74 2.37 -5.29 1.82
CA ASN A 74 1.84 -6.38 1.01
C ASN A 74 0.63 -7.08 1.67
N ILE A 75 0.62 -7.19 3.00
CA ILE A 75 -0.55 -7.68 3.76
C ILE A 75 -1.71 -6.68 3.69
N ALA A 76 -1.43 -5.37 3.73
CA ALA A 76 -2.43 -4.33 3.58
C ALA A 76 -3.12 -4.41 2.21
N HIS A 77 -2.33 -4.61 1.14
CA HIS A 77 -2.78 -4.79 -0.24
C HIS A 77 -3.83 -3.74 -0.63
N PRO A 78 -3.44 -2.46 -0.75
CA PRO A 78 -4.37 -1.35 -0.67
C PRO A 78 -5.21 -1.07 -1.92
N PHE A 79 -4.90 -1.72 -3.04
CA PHE A 79 -5.63 -1.59 -4.32
C PHE A 79 -6.35 -2.89 -4.64
#